data_AF-A0A0J2G205-F1
#
_entry.id   AF-A0A0J2G205-F1
#
_cell.length_a   1.000
_cell.length_b   1.000
_cell.length_c   1.000
_cell.angle_alpha   90.00
_cell.angle_beta   90.00
_cell.angle_gamma   90.00
#
_symmetry.space_group_name_H-M   'P 1'
#
loop_
_entity.id
_entity.type
_entity.pdbx_description
1 polymer ?
#
loop_
_entity_poly.entity_id
_entity_poly.type
_entity_poly.pdbx_seq_one_letter_code
_entity_poly.pdbx_strand_id
1 'polypeptide(L)' 'MRKFKVTIETGIVGGNFEEIFEVEDDATDEEIAAEAKDIFLNQCNYGYHEITGEDE' A
#
# COMPACT_ATOMS: atom_id res chain seq x y z
N MET A 1 17.25 -11.15 9.33
CA MET A 1 16.00 -10.80 8.62
C MET A 1 14.87 -10.60 9.63
N ARG A 2 14.28 -9.41 9.65
CA ARG A 2 13.07 -9.06 10.41
C ARG A 2 11.85 -9.16 9.51
N LYS A 3 10.72 -9.64 10.03
CA LYS A 3 9.46 -9.75 9.29
C LYS A 3 8.48 -8.66 9.69
N PHE A 4 7.83 -8.07 8.70
CA PHE A 4 6.78 -7.08 8.86
C PHE A 4 5.53 -7.51 8.10
N LYS A 5 4.37 -7.05 8.56
CA LYS A 5 3.11 -7.23 7.86
C LYS A 5 2.59 -5.86 7.45
N VAL A 6 2.35 -5.67 6.16
CA VAL A 6 1.55 -4.55 5.67
C VAL A 6 0.08 -4.99 5.67
N THR A 7 -0.79 -4.13 6.21
CA THR A 7 -2.24 -4.32 6.16
C THR A 7 -2.82 -3.10 5.44
N ILE A 8 -3.46 -3.35 4.30
CA ILE A 8 -4.18 -2.34 3.51
C ILE A 8 -5.65 -2.47 3.87
N GLU A 9 -6.16 -1.52 4.66
CA GLU A 9 -7.57 -1.50 5.07
C GLU A 9 -8.39 -0.65 4.10
N THR A 10 -9.55 -1.17 3.69
CA THR A 10 -10.51 -0.44 2.87
C THR A 10 -11.87 -0.38 3.56
N GLY A 11 -12.73 0.56 3.17
CA GLY A 11 -14.11 0.64 3.66
C GLY A 11 -15.03 -0.48 3.15
N ILE A 12 -14.51 -1.43 2.36
CA ILE A 12 -15.27 -2.49 1.68
C ILE A 12 -15.10 -3.79 2.47
N VAL A 13 -16.21 -4.45 2.80
CA VAL A 13 -16.18 -5.75 3.48
C VAL A 13 -15.43 -6.76 2.61
N GLY A 14 -14.37 -7.36 3.16
CA GLY A 14 -13.51 -8.30 2.44
C GLY A 14 -12.52 -7.65 1.46
N GLY A 15 -12.47 -6.31 1.41
CA GLY A 15 -11.52 -5.56 0.59
C GLY A 15 -10.19 -5.24 1.28
N ASN A 16 -9.91 -5.87 2.42
CA ASN A 16 -8.62 -5.72 3.09
C ASN A 16 -7.60 -6.65 2.45
N PHE A 17 -6.36 -6.18 2.36
CA PHE A 17 -5.23 -6.97 1.86
C PHE A 17 -4.11 -7.00 2.90
N GLU A 18 -3.50 -8.16 3.08
CA GLU A 18 -2.38 -8.35 4.02
C GLU A 18 -1.24 -9.07 3.33
N GLU A 19 -0.02 -8.55 3.48
CA GLU A 19 1.19 -9.15 2.91
C GLU A 19 2.35 -9.05 3.90
N ILE A 20 3.16 -10.11 3.93
CA ILE A 20 4.35 -10.19 4.78
C ILE A 20 5.57 -9.93 3.92
N PHE A 21 6.44 -9.03 4.38
CA PHE A 21 7.73 -8.77 3.76
C PHE A 21 8.85 -8.90 4.79
N GLU A 22 10.07 -9.12 4.29
CA GLU A 22 11.26 -9.29 5.11
C GLU A 22 12.28 -8.21 4.77
N VAL A 23 12.92 -7.67 5.81
CA VAL A 23 14.01 -6.69 5.68
C VAL A 23 15.22 -7.16 6.47
N GLU A 24 16.38 -6.54 6.22
CA GLU A 24 17.59 -6.78 7.00
C GLU A 24 17.40 -6.41 8.48
N ASP A 25 18.19 -7.02 9.37
CA ASP A 25 18.02 -6.83 10.81
C ASP A 25 18.31 -5.38 11.26
N ASP A 26 19.18 -4.69 10.53
CA ASP A 26 19.59 -3.30 10.75
C ASP A 26 18.78 -2.28 9.94
N ALA A 27 17.74 -2.72 9.21
CA ALA A 27 16.88 -1.82 8.45
C ALA A 27 16.27 -0.72 9.32
N THR A 28 16.37 0.50 8.82
CA THR A 28 15.82 1.72 9.42
C THR A 28 14.30 1.78 9.25
N ASP A 29 13.64 2.60 10.07
CA ASP A 29 12.19 2.81 9.96
C ASP A 29 11.80 3.40 8.58
N GLU A 30 12.68 4.21 7.97
CA GLU A 30 12.46 4.77 6.63
C GLU A 30 12.48 3.69 5.56
N GLU A 31 13.41 2.74 5.62
CA GLU A 31 13.48 1.61 4.68
C GLU A 31 12.27 0.68 4.83
N ILE A 32 11.87 0.38 6.06
CA ILE A 32 10.67 -0.43 6.35
C ILE A 32 9.42 0.26 5.80
N ALA A 33 9.31 1.59 6.00
CA ALA A 33 8.17 2.36 5.49
C ALA A 33 8.16 2.46 3.97
N ALA A 34 9.33 2.55 3.33
CA ALA A 34 9.47 2.57 1.87
C ALA A 34 9.00 1.23 1.26
N GLU A 35 9.41 0.10 1.84
CA GLU A 35 9.00 -1.23 1.39
C GLU A 35 7.48 -1.43 1.55
N ALA A 36 6.92 -1.07 2.71
CA ALA A 36 5.47 -1.12 2.94
C ALA A 36 4.69 -0.25 1.95
N LYS A 37 5.22 0.93 1.60
CA LYS A 37 4.63 1.83 0.60
C LYS A 37 4.69 1.26 -0.81
N ASP A 38 5.80 0.62 -1.19
CA ASP A 38 5.92 -0.03 -2.50
C ASP A 38 4.88 -1.14 -2.66
N ILE A 39 4.74 -2.00 -1.65
CA ILE A 39 3.70 -3.04 -1.63
C ILE A 39 2.30 -2.43 -1.75
N PHE A 40 2.01 -1.35 -1.02
CA PHE A 40 0.73 -0.65 -1.15
C PHE A 40 0.45 -0.19 -2.59
N LEU A 41 1.44 0.44 -3.24
CA LEU A 41 1.32 0.95 -4.61
C LEU A 41 1.22 -0.17 -5.65
N ASN A 42 1.82 -1.33 -5.41
CA ASN A 42 1.69 -2.51 -6.27
C ASN A 42 0.30 -3.16 -6.18
N GLN A 43 -0.41 -3.00 -5.06
CA GLN A 43 -1.75 -3.57 -4.86
C GLN A 43 -2.88 -2.58 -5.21
N CYS A 44 -2.67 -1.29 -4.97
CA CYS A 44 -3.70 -0.26 -5.15
C CYS A 44 -3.51 0.48 -6.48
N ASN A 45 -4.34 0.15 -7.47
CA ASN A 45 -4.47 0.94 -8.69
C ASN A 45 -5.18 2.27 -8.38
N TYR A 46 -4.62 3.38 -8.85
CA TYR A 46 -5.26 4.70 -8.76
C TYR A 46 -5.25 5.41 -10.12
N GLY A 47 -6.19 6.34 -10.30
CA GLY A 47 -6.29 7.17 -11.48
C GLY A 47 -6.99 8.48 -11.13
N TYR A 48 -6.94 9.43 -12.06
CA TYR A 48 -7.65 10.70 -11.95
C TYR A 48 -8.21 11.07 -13.32
N HIS A 49 -9.29 11.83 -13.34
CA HIS A 49 -9.81 12.46 -14.55
C HIS A 49 -10.30 13.87 -14.20
N GLU A 50 -10.26 14.76 -15.18
CA GLU A 50 -10.85 16.10 -15.07
C GLU A 50 -12.38 15.97 -15.24
N ILE A 51 -13.15 16.65 -14.39
CA ILE A 51 -14.61 16.75 -14.54
C ILE A 51 -14.88 17.94 -15.45
N THR A 52 -15.53 17.69 -16.58
CA THR A 52 -16.01 18.73 -17.49
C THR A 52 -17.52 18.93 -17.29
N GLY A 53 -18.06 20.08 -17.66
CA GLY A 53 -19.50 20.36 -17.52
C GLY A 53 -20.44 19.47 -18.34
N GLU A 54 -19.89 18.49 -19.07
CA GLU A 54 -20.63 17.44 -19.79
C GLU A 54 -20.82 16.17 -18.94
N ASP A 55 -20.15 16.07 -17.78
CA ASP A 55 -20.18 14.92 -16.85
C ASP A 55 -21.26 15.05 -15.74
N GLU A 56 -22.11 16.10 -15.78
CA GLU A 56 -23.28 16.30 -14.90
C GLU A 56 -24.61 15.81 -15.49
#